data_AF-A0A0C9QUQ0-F1
#
_entry.id   AF-A0A0C9QUQ0-F1
#
_cell.length_a   1.000
_cell.length_b   1.000
_cell.length_c   1.000
_cell.angle_alpha   90.00
_cell.angle_beta   90.00
_cell.angle_gamma   90.00
#
_symmetry.space_group_name_H-M   'P 1'
#
loop_
_entity.id
_entity.type
_entity.pdbx_description
1 polymer ?
#
loop_
_entity_poly.entity_id
_entity_poly.type
_entity_poly.pdbx_seq_one_letter_code
_entity_poly.pdbx_strand_id
1 'polypeptide(L)'
;MQELSNNGVHIYQFPTDDETVAETNTTMNTHVPFAVVGSTDFIKVGNKLIRARQYPWGTVQVENEMHCDFVKLREMLIRTNMEDMREKTHTRHYELYRQKRLEQMGFSDVDSDNKPISFQQTFEAKRSNHLAELQAKEEEVRQMFVQRVKEKEAELKESEKELHAKFDKLKRDHAEEKRKLEDSRKRLEEDFVEFSRRKTQISTSHHTLTLGKNKKK
;
A
#
# COMPACT_ATOMS: atom_id res chain seq x y z
N MET A 1 -8.48 3.27 48.88
CA MET A 1 -9.61 4.04 48.30
C MET A 1 -9.37 5.54 48.28
N GLN A 2 -8.78 6.13 49.33
CA GLN A 2 -8.56 7.59 49.40
C GLN A 2 -7.70 8.15 48.25
N GLU A 3 -6.60 7.48 47.90
CA GLU A 3 -5.76 7.91 46.77
C GLU A 3 -6.49 7.84 45.42
N LEU A 4 -7.27 6.79 45.16
CA LEU A 4 -8.06 6.66 43.92
C LEU A 4 -9.06 7.81 43.80
N SER A 5 -9.74 8.15 44.89
CA SER A 5 -10.68 9.27 44.93
C SER A 5 -9.97 10.62 44.72
N ASN A 6 -8.83 10.84 45.38
CA ASN A 6 -8.06 12.09 45.23
C ASN A 6 -7.56 12.31 43.80
N ASN A 7 -7.34 11.24 43.04
CA ASN A 7 -6.89 11.29 41.65
C ASN A 7 -8.04 11.19 40.63
N GLY A 8 -9.30 11.19 41.07
CA GLY A 8 -10.46 11.07 40.17
C GLY A 8 -10.54 9.75 39.40
N VAL A 9 -9.93 8.67 39.95
CA VAL A 9 -9.95 7.35 39.33
C VAL A 9 -11.24 6.64 39.71
N HIS A 10 -12.11 6.47 38.71
CA HIS A 10 -13.40 5.81 38.87
C HIS A 10 -13.24 4.31 38.61
N ILE A 11 -13.32 3.51 39.66
CA ILE A 11 -13.32 2.05 39.55
C ILE A 11 -14.75 1.52 39.44
N TYR A 12 -14.88 0.31 38.93
CA TYR A 12 -16.16 -0.37 38.86
C TYR A 12 -16.73 -0.62 40.27
N GLN A 13 -18.03 -0.35 40.42
CA GLN A 13 -18.81 -0.58 41.63
C GLN A 13 -19.97 -1.49 41.30
N PHE A 14 -20.20 -2.45 42.20
CA PHE A 14 -21.26 -3.44 42.04
C PHE A 14 -22.63 -2.78 42.17
N PRO A 15 -23.58 -3.14 41.29
CA PRO A 15 -24.92 -2.58 41.28
C PRO A 15 -25.64 -2.87 42.61
N THR A 16 -26.31 -1.87 43.17
CA THR A 16 -27.12 -2.00 44.40
C THR A 16 -28.56 -1.56 44.19
N ASP A 17 -28.96 -1.42 42.92
CA ASP A 17 -30.28 -1.05 42.45
C ASP A 17 -31.27 -2.23 42.46
N ASP A 18 -30.78 -3.45 42.22
CA ASP A 18 -31.58 -4.67 42.38
C ASP A 18 -31.59 -5.12 43.84
N GLU A 19 -32.75 -5.00 44.50
CA GLU A 19 -32.97 -5.40 45.90
C GLU A 19 -32.57 -6.86 46.19
N THR A 20 -32.62 -7.76 45.19
CA THR A 20 -32.29 -9.18 45.37
C THR A 20 -30.80 -9.42 45.62
N VAL A 21 -29.94 -8.52 45.16
CA VAL A 21 -28.47 -8.62 45.27
C VAL A 21 -27.84 -7.41 45.96
N ALA A 22 -28.62 -6.38 46.29
CA ALA A 22 -28.15 -5.11 46.84
C ALA A 22 -27.35 -5.28 48.15
N GLU A 23 -27.81 -6.10 49.09
CA GLU A 23 -27.11 -6.33 50.37
C GLU A 23 -25.74 -7.00 50.15
N THR A 24 -25.73 -8.01 49.26
CA THR A 24 -24.49 -8.73 48.90
C THR A 24 -23.53 -7.78 48.21
N ASN A 25 -23.98 -7.04 47.20
CA ASN A 25 -23.15 -6.12 46.42
C ASN A 25 -22.65 -4.92 47.26
N THR A 26 -23.46 -4.42 48.21
CA THR A 26 -23.03 -3.41 49.18
C THR A 26 -21.89 -3.93 50.03
N THR A 27 -22.03 -5.14 50.57
CA THR A 27 -20.97 -5.79 51.35
C THR A 27 -19.73 -6.06 50.50
N MET A 28 -19.88 -6.47 49.24
CA MET A 28 -18.75 -6.73 48.37
C MET A 28 -18.00 -5.44 47.97
N ASN A 29 -18.72 -4.33 47.77
CA ASN A 29 -18.12 -3.02 47.49
C ASN A 29 -17.16 -2.56 48.61
N THR A 30 -17.40 -2.94 49.87
CA THR A 30 -16.48 -2.59 50.99
C THR A 30 -15.18 -3.39 50.98
N HIS A 31 -15.14 -4.55 50.30
CA HIS A 31 -13.96 -5.39 50.19
C HIS A 31 -13.03 -4.98 49.04
N VAL A 32 -13.39 -3.95 48.27
CA VAL A 32 -12.53 -3.43 47.21
C VAL A 32 -11.47 -2.49 47.82
N PRO A 33 -10.16 -2.71 47.55
CA PRO A 33 -9.57 -3.70 46.65
C PRO A 33 -9.40 -5.10 47.28
N PHE A 34 -9.71 -6.15 46.50
CA PHE A 34 -9.62 -7.54 46.97
C PHE A 34 -8.18 -7.98 47.23
N ALA A 35 -7.92 -8.54 48.42
CA ALA A 35 -6.65 -9.17 48.75
C ALA A 35 -6.64 -10.61 48.24
N VAL A 36 -6.14 -10.86 47.02
CA VAL A 36 -6.21 -12.18 46.38
C VAL A 36 -4.91 -12.96 46.40
N VAL A 37 -5.03 -14.29 46.50
CA VAL A 37 -3.92 -15.23 46.36
C VAL A 37 -4.25 -16.23 45.25
N GLY A 38 -3.40 -16.31 44.23
CA GLY A 38 -3.54 -17.30 43.16
C GLY A 38 -2.66 -18.53 43.39
N SER A 39 -3.19 -19.72 43.08
CA SER A 39 -2.41 -20.96 42.99
C SER A 39 -3.01 -21.90 41.93
N THR A 40 -2.14 -22.56 41.18
CA THR A 40 -2.47 -23.69 40.29
C THR A 40 -2.32 -25.04 40.98
N ASP A 41 -1.63 -25.07 42.11
CA ASP A 41 -1.23 -26.30 42.80
C ASP A 41 -2.32 -26.76 43.77
N PHE A 42 -2.51 -28.08 43.82
CA PHE A 42 -3.46 -28.72 44.72
C PHE A 42 -2.71 -29.45 45.83
N ILE A 43 -3.18 -29.26 47.05
CA ILE A 43 -2.72 -30.02 48.21
C ILE A 43 -3.88 -30.84 48.76
N LYS A 44 -3.57 -32.01 49.33
CA LYS A 44 -4.55 -32.84 50.02
C LYS A 44 -4.62 -32.41 51.48
N VAL A 45 -5.74 -31.80 51.88
CA VAL A 45 -6.04 -31.48 53.28
C VAL A 45 -7.22 -32.34 53.71
N GLY A 46 -6.95 -33.33 54.57
CA GLY A 46 -7.92 -34.38 54.89
C GLY A 46 -8.28 -35.21 53.65
N ASN A 47 -9.57 -35.23 53.29
CA ASN A 47 -10.09 -35.96 52.13
C ASN A 47 -10.37 -35.08 50.90
N LYS A 48 -10.06 -33.78 50.94
CA LYS A 48 -10.30 -32.85 49.83
C LYS A 48 -8.99 -32.36 49.23
N LEU A 49 -8.97 -32.23 47.90
CA LEU A 49 -7.94 -31.51 47.18
C LEU A 49 -8.33 -30.04 47.14
N ILE A 50 -7.50 -29.18 47.70
CA ILE A 50 -7.74 -27.73 47.74
C ILE A 50 -6.59 -27.01 47.05
N ARG A 51 -6.91 -25.89 46.39
CA ARG A 51 -5.88 -25.00 45.81
C ARG A 51 -5.18 -24.24 46.93
N ALA A 52 -3.85 -24.35 47.00
CA ALA A 52 -3.08 -23.68 48.05
C ALA A 52 -1.66 -23.35 47.61
N ARG A 53 -1.01 -22.46 48.35
CA ARG A 53 0.44 -22.20 48.25
C ARG A 53 1.12 -22.75 49.49
N GLN A 54 2.05 -23.68 49.30
CA GLN A 54 2.82 -24.27 50.39
C GLN A 54 4.13 -23.50 50.59
N TYR A 55 4.39 -23.11 51.83
CA TYR A 55 5.65 -22.55 52.27
C TYR A 55 6.21 -23.36 53.44
N PRO A 56 7.51 -23.23 53.76
CA PRO A 56 8.10 -23.87 54.93
C PRO A 56 7.43 -23.45 56.26
N TRP A 57 6.91 -22.22 56.32
CA TRP A 57 6.27 -21.65 57.51
C TRP A 57 4.74 -21.83 57.55
N GLY A 58 4.14 -22.44 56.53
CA GLY A 58 2.69 -22.67 56.51
C GLY A 58 2.09 -22.76 55.12
N THR A 59 0.77 -22.87 55.09
CA THR A 59 0.00 -23.17 53.88
C THR A 59 -1.12 -22.15 53.70
N VAL A 60 -1.08 -21.42 52.60
CA VAL A 60 -2.12 -20.45 52.27
C VAL A 60 -3.14 -21.11 51.35
N GLN A 61 -4.30 -21.44 51.91
CA GLN A 61 -5.43 -21.97 51.15
C GLN A 61 -6.14 -20.85 50.37
N VAL A 62 -6.33 -21.04 49.06
CA VAL A 62 -6.90 -20.02 48.16
C VAL A 62 -8.41 -19.83 48.36
N GLU A 63 -9.15 -20.90 48.68
CA GLU A 63 -10.61 -20.83 48.86
C GLU A 63 -11.02 -20.57 50.32
N ASN A 64 -10.07 -20.23 51.20
CA ASN A 64 -10.34 -19.91 52.59
C ASN A 64 -10.45 -18.39 52.77
N GLU A 65 -11.64 -17.91 53.14
CA GLU A 65 -11.94 -16.49 53.30
C GLU A 65 -11.15 -15.80 54.41
N MET A 66 -10.60 -16.56 55.37
CA MET A 66 -9.71 -16.01 56.40
C MET A 66 -8.31 -15.70 55.87
N HIS A 67 -7.93 -16.28 54.71
CA HIS A 67 -6.60 -16.09 54.12
C HIS A 67 -6.60 -15.06 53.00
N CYS A 68 -7.65 -15.02 52.18
CA CYS A 68 -7.75 -14.09 51.05
C CYS A 68 -9.21 -13.91 50.58
N ASP A 69 -9.45 -12.88 49.77
CA ASP A 69 -10.76 -12.55 49.22
C ASP A 69 -11.06 -13.21 47.88
N PHE A 70 -10.38 -14.31 47.53
CA PHE A 70 -10.58 -14.99 46.24
C PHE A 70 -12.03 -15.47 46.05
N VAL A 71 -12.65 -16.01 47.10
CA VAL A 71 -14.05 -16.46 47.04
C VAL A 71 -14.97 -15.30 46.69
N LYS A 72 -14.80 -14.17 47.38
CA LYS A 72 -15.56 -12.93 47.15
C LYS A 72 -15.39 -12.43 45.71
N LEU A 73 -14.14 -12.33 45.23
CA LEU A 73 -13.84 -11.93 43.85
C LEU A 73 -14.53 -12.86 42.83
N ARG A 74 -14.44 -14.18 43.01
CA ARG A 74 -15.01 -15.17 42.08
C ARG A 74 -16.52 -15.08 42.00
N GLU A 75 -17.20 -15.05 43.14
CA GLU A 75 -18.66 -14.98 43.18
C GLU A 75 -19.15 -13.69 42.52
N MET A 76 -18.45 -12.60 42.78
CA MET A 76 -18.83 -11.30 42.31
C MET A 76 -18.60 -11.11 40.80
N LEU A 77 -17.50 -11.60 40.23
CA LEU A 77 -17.22 -11.47 38.79
C LEU A 77 -18.05 -12.43 37.92
N ILE A 78 -18.27 -13.66 38.36
CA ILE A 78 -18.76 -14.73 37.48
C ILE A 78 -20.20 -15.11 37.80
N ARG A 79 -20.63 -15.03 39.06
CA ARG A 79 -21.95 -15.55 39.46
C ARG A 79 -23.05 -14.49 39.37
N THR A 80 -22.77 -13.27 39.82
CA THR A 80 -23.81 -12.27 40.03
C THR A 80 -23.74 -11.09 39.05
N ASN A 81 -22.54 -10.55 38.79
CA ASN A 81 -22.43 -9.23 38.16
C ASN A 81 -21.84 -9.25 36.74
N MET A 82 -21.69 -10.44 36.13
CA MET A 82 -21.14 -10.55 34.77
C MET A 82 -21.99 -9.77 33.75
N GLU A 83 -23.31 -9.85 33.85
CA GLU A 83 -24.21 -9.13 32.93
C GLU A 83 -24.14 -7.62 33.14
N ASP A 84 -24.12 -7.11 34.38
CA ASP A 84 -23.93 -5.66 34.62
C ASP A 84 -22.58 -5.17 34.06
N MET A 85 -21.51 -5.94 34.22
CA MET A 85 -20.22 -5.59 33.61
C MET A 85 -20.29 -5.52 32.09
N ARG A 86 -20.99 -6.46 31.44
CA ARG A 86 -21.22 -6.43 29.98
C ARG A 86 -22.05 -5.22 29.58
N GLU A 87 -23.11 -4.93 30.32
CA GLU A 87 -23.99 -3.80 30.05
C GLU A 87 -23.25 -2.47 30.19
N LYS A 88 -22.54 -2.21 31.30
CA LYS A 88 -21.74 -0.99 31.45
C LYS A 88 -20.64 -0.87 30.40
N THR A 89 -20.06 -1.99 29.98
CA THR A 89 -19.10 -1.99 28.87
C THR A 89 -19.76 -1.51 27.58
N HIS A 90 -20.98 -1.95 27.29
CA HIS A 90 -21.71 -1.52 26.10
C HIS A 90 -22.22 -0.07 26.21
N THR A 91 -22.98 0.25 27.24
CA THR A 91 -23.72 1.51 27.36
C THR A 91 -22.84 2.70 27.72
N ARG A 92 -21.69 2.48 28.37
CA ARG A 92 -20.78 3.55 28.79
C ARG A 92 -19.47 3.53 28.03
N HIS A 93 -18.71 2.43 28.13
CA HIS A 93 -17.35 2.40 27.59
C HIS A 93 -17.32 2.36 26.07
N TYR A 94 -18.14 1.51 25.47
CA TYR A 94 -18.28 1.42 24.02
C TYR A 94 -18.96 2.66 23.45
N GLU A 95 -20.06 3.16 24.02
CA GLU A 95 -20.71 4.37 23.50
C GLU A 95 -19.80 5.61 23.58
N LEU A 96 -19.01 5.78 24.64
CA LEU A 96 -18.03 6.86 24.72
C LEU A 96 -16.98 6.75 23.60
N TYR A 97 -16.49 5.55 23.32
CA TYR A 97 -15.57 5.31 22.21
C TYR A 97 -16.26 5.57 20.86
N ARG A 98 -17.47 5.07 20.69
CA ARG A 98 -18.28 5.20 19.47
C ARG A 98 -18.54 6.66 19.15
N GLN A 99 -18.96 7.46 20.13
CA GLN A 99 -19.17 8.90 19.98
C GLN A 99 -17.89 9.59 19.46
N LYS A 100 -16.76 9.41 20.16
CA LYS A 100 -15.47 9.99 19.74
C LYS A 100 -15.06 9.53 18.35
N ARG A 101 -15.32 8.26 18.01
CA ARG A 101 -14.98 7.71 16.71
C ARG A 101 -15.85 8.27 15.60
N LEU A 102 -17.14 8.47 15.85
CA LEU A 102 -18.07 9.11 14.93
C LEU A 102 -17.68 10.58 14.70
N GLU A 103 -17.34 11.31 15.75
CA GLU A 103 -16.82 12.68 15.65
C GLU A 103 -15.56 12.75 14.76
N GLN A 104 -14.59 11.85 14.97
CA GLN A 104 -13.39 11.76 14.12
C GLN A 104 -13.71 11.43 12.66
N MET A 105 -14.74 10.63 12.42
CA MET A 105 -15.22 10.35 11.07
C MET A 105 -15.97 11.55 10.47
N GLY A 106 -16.24 12.61 11.24
CA GLY A 106 -16.97 13.81 10.84
C GLY A 106 -18.49 13.66 10.94
N PHE A 107 -18.97 12.77 11.83
CA PHE A 107 -20.39 12.73 12.20
C PHE A 107 -20.54 13.57 13.47
N SER A 108 -21.28 14.68 13.37
CA SER A 108 -21.67 15.51 14.50
C SER A 108 -23.18 15.45 14.70
N ASP A 109 -23.62 15.50 15.95
CA ASP A 109 -25.04 15.54 16.28
C ASP A 109 -25.67 16.91 15.98
N VAL A 110 -24.85 17.95 15.77
CA VAL A 110 -25.28 19.33 15.51
C VAL A 110 -24.60 19.92 14.27
N ASP A 111 -25.35 20.77 13.57
CA ASP A 111 -24.86 21.61 12.46
C ASP A 111 -24.20 22.89 13.01
N SER A 112 -23.59 23.66 12.11
CA SER A 112 -23.11 25.03 12.28
C SER A 112 -24.13 25.99 12.96
N ASP A 113 -25.43 25.75 12.75
CA ASP A 113 -26.54 26.48 13.39
C ASP A 113 -27.03 25.84 14.72
N ASN A 114 -26.28 24.90 15.29
CA ASN A 114 -26.64 24.16 16.52
C ASN A 114 -27.94 23.34 16.41
N LYS A 115 -28.39 23.05 15.19
CA LYS A 115 -29.59 22.22 14.93
C LYS A 115 -29.21 20.74 14.90
N PRO A 116 -30.07 19.84 15.43
CA PRO A 116 -29.80 18.41 15.39
C PRO A 116 -29.74 17.91 13.95
N ILE A 117 -28.64 17.27 13.55
CA ILE A 117 -28.52 16.66 12.23
C ILE A 117 -28.88 15.18 12.31
N SER A 118 -29.70 14.70 11.39
CA SER A 118 -29.98 13.27 11.29
C SER A 118 -28.74 12.49 10.83
N PHE A 119 -28.42 11.41 11.55
CA PHE A 119 -27.35 10.47 11.18
C PHE A 119 -27.50 9.96 9.73
N GLN A 120 -28.75 9.77 9.28
CA GLN A 120 -29.03 9.31 7.92
C GLN A 120 -28.66 10.39 6.89
N GLN A 121 -28.97 11.67 7.16
CA GLN A 121 -28.64 12.77 6.26
C GLN A 121 -27.13 12.98 6.14
N THR A 122 -26.38 12.91 7.24
CA THR A 122 -24.90 13.02 7.21
C THR A 122 -24.27 11.85 6.45
N PHE A 123 -24.81 10.64 6.60
CA PHE A 123 -24.36 9.47 5.86
C PHE A 123 -24.63 9.60 4.36
N GLU A 124 -25.84 10.02 3.97
CA GLU A 124 -26.21 10.25 2.57
C GLU A 124 -25.37 11.36 1.93
N ALA A 125 -25.14 12.47 2.65
CA ALA A 125 -24.28 13.55 2.18
C ALA A 125 -22.83 13.08 1.99
N LYS A 126 -22.25 12.34 2.94
CA LYS A 126 -20.90 11.78 2.79
C LYS A 126 -20.81 10.79 1.63
N ARG A 127 -21.82 9.93 1.47
CA ARG A 127 -21.87 8.99 0.35
C ARG A 127 -21.92 9.73 -0.99
N SER A 128 -22.74 10.77 -1.09
CA SER A 128 -22.83 11.62 -2.27
C SER A 128 -21.49 12.32 -2.57
N ASN A 129 -20.87 12.95 -1.57
CA ASN A 129 -19.57 13.61 -1.69
C ASN A 129 -18.48 12.63 -2.11
N HIS A 130 -18.46 11.43 -1.53
CA HIS A 130 -17.48 10.40 -1.88
C HIS A 130 -17.66 9.92 -3.32
N LEU A 131 -18.90 9.76 -3.78
CA LEU A 131 -19.20 9.38 -5.16
C LEU A 131 -18.80 10.49 -6.15
N ALA A 132 -19.06 11.76 -5.81
CA ALA A 132 -18.61 12.90 -6.60
C ALA A 132 -17.08 12.99 -6.66
N GLU A 133 -16.38 12.74 -5.56
CA GLU A 133 -14.91 12.71 -5.52
C GLU A 133 -14.34 11.58 -6.39
N LEU A 134 -14.96 10.39 -6.37
CA LEU A 134 -14.58 9.28 -7.25
C LEU A 134 -14.77 9.63 -8.73
N GLN A 135 -15.90 10.24 -9.09
CA GLN A 135 -16.16 10.69 -10.46
C GLN A 135 -15.16 11.76 -10.91
N ALA A 136 -14.83 12.72 -10.04
CA ALA A 136 -13.83 13.74 -10.35
C ALA A 136 -12.44 13.14 -10.59
N LYS A 137 -12.02 12.17 -9.76
CA LYS A 137 -10.76 11.44 -9.96
C LYS A 137 -10.77 10.58 -11.23
N GLU A 138 -11.90 9.96 -11.56
CA GLU A 138 -12.05 9.21 -12.81
C GLU A 138 -11.89 10.12 -14.03
N GLU A 139 -12.54 11.29 -14.01
CA GLU A 139 -12.42 12.28 -15.09
C GLU A 139 -11.01 12.86 -15.19
N GLU A 140 -10.34 13.11 -14.05
CA GLU A 140 -8.93 13.52 -14.03
C GLU A 140 -8.02 12.47 -14.70
N VAL A 141 -8.19 11.19 -14.36
CA VAL A 141 -7.44 10.09 -14.98
C VAL A 141 -7.75 9.99 -16.47
N ARG A 142 -9.01 10.16 -16.86
CA ARG A 142 -9.44 10.15 -18.26
C ARG A 142 -8.81 11.31 -19.05
N GLN A 143 -8.81 12.52 -18.51
CA GLN A 143 -8.18 13.69 -19.13
C GLN A 143 -6.68 13.52 -19.26
N MET A 144 -6.02 13.01 -18.21
CA MET A 144 -4.60 12.71 -18.25
C MET A 144 -4.27 11.66 -19.33
N PHE A 145 -5.11 10.64 -19.51
CA PHE A 145 -4.95 9.66 -20.58
C PHE A 145 -5.08 10.30 -21.96
N VAL A 146 -6.14 11.09 -22.19
CA VAL A 146 -6.35 11.79 -23.47
C VAL A 146 -5.17 12.70 -23.80
N GLN A 147 -4.68 13.45 -22.82
CA GLN A 147 -3.54 14.33 -22.99
C GLN A 147 -2.27 13.56 -23.37
N ARG A 148 -1.95 12.46 -22.67
CA ARG A 148 -0.80 11.61 -23.00
C ARG A 148 -0.92 10.98 -24.39
N VAL A 149 -2.12 10.53 -24.78
CA VAL A 149 -2.35 9.98 -26.12
C VAL A 149 -2.07 11.04 -27.17
N LYS A 150 -2.61 12.26 -26.99
CA LYS A 150 -2.38 13.38 -27.91
C LYS A 150 -0.90 13.77 -28.03
N GLU A 151 -0.18 13.79 -26.91
CA GLU A 151 1.27 14.04 -26.88
C GLU A 151 2.02 12.94 -27.63
N LYS A 152 1.70 11.67 -27.38
CA LYS A 152 2.34 10.54 -28.06
C LYS A 152 2.02 10.46 -29.56
N GLU A 153 0.81 10.80 -29.96
CA GLU A 153 0.45 10.92 -31.38
C GLU A 153 1.22 12.05 -32.06
N ALA A 154 1.40 13.19 -31.38
CA ALA A 154 2.20 14.30 -31.91
C ALA A 154 3.68 13.93 -32.07
N GLU A 155 4.27 13.28 -31.06
CA GLU A 155 5.65 12.75 -31.13
C GLU A 155 5.81 11.75 -32.28
N LEU A 156 4.88 10.80 -32.42
CA LEU A 156 4.91 9.82 -33.50
C LEU A 156 4.83 10.50 -34.87
N LYS A 157 3.95 11.48 -35.04
CA LYS A 157 3.81 12.24 -36.28
C LYS A 157 5.07 13.01 -36.65
N GLU A 158 5.75 13.61 -35.67
CA GLU A 158 7.02 14.29 -35.88
C GLU A 158 8.13 13.29 -36.27
N SER A 159 8.21 12.16 -35.57
CA SER A 159 9.18 11.10 -35.89
C SER A 159 8.96 10.50 -37.29
N GLU A 160 7.70 10.34 -37.72
CA GLU A 160 7.35 9.85 -39.06
C GLU A 160 7.77 10.84 -40.14
N LYS A 161 7.56 12.15 -39.89
CA LYS A 161 7.98 13.23 -40.78
C LYS A 161 9.49 13.28 -40.91
N GLU A 162 10.23 13.14 -39.81
CA GLU A 162 11.69 13.06 -39.84
C GLU A 162 12.19 11.83 -40.61
N LEU A 163 11.53 10.69 -40.41
CA LEU A 163 11.89 9.44 -41.10
C LEU A 163 11.67 9.57 -42.62
N HIS A 164 10.55 10.17 -43.04
CA HIS A 164 10.29 10.49 -44.43
C HIS A 164 11.35 11.43 -45.01
N ALA A 165 11.69 12.51 -44.30
CA ALA A 165 12.72 13.45 -44.75
C ALA A 165 14.11 12.79 -44.89
N LYS A 166 14.46 11.90 -43.95
CA LYS A 166 15.70 11.10 -44.02
C LYS A 166 15.68 10.16 -45.21
N PHE A 167 14.56 9.47 -45.45
CA PHE A 167 14.40 8.58 -46.60
C PHE A 167 14.55 9.34 -47.93
N ASP A 168 13.90 10.49 -48.08
CA ASP A 168 13.99 11.32 -49.30
C ASP A 168 15.40 11.87 -49.53
N LYS A 169 16.11 12.21 -48.45
CA LYS A 169 17.53 12.60 -48.53
C LYS A 169 18.38 11.42 -48.99
N LEU A 170 18.24 10.25 -48.35
CA LEU A 170 19.01 9.05 -48.69
C LEU A 170 18.78 8.62 -50.15
N LYS A 171 17.53 8.72 -50.63
CA LYS A 171 17.16 8.42 -52.01
C LYS A 171 17.83 9.36 -53.01
N ARG A 172 17.94 10.66 -52.69
CA ARG A 172 18.65 11.65 -53.50
C ARG A 172 20.15 11.39 -53.51
N ASP A 173 20.74 11.17 -52.34
CA ASP A 173 22.17 10.89 -52.19
C ASP A 173 22.56 9.63 -52.98
N HIS A 174 21.78 8.56 -52.86
CA HIS A 174 21.98 7.32 -53.62
C HIS A 174 21.82 7.52 -55.14
N ALA A 175 20.89 8.35 -55.60
CA ALA A 175 20.75 8.67 -57.02
C ALA A 175 21.95 9.46 -57.55
N GLU A 176 22.49 10.40 -56.77
CA GLU A 176 23.71 11.13 -57.12
C GLU A 176 24.94 10.24 -57.14
N GLU A 177 25.12 9.36 -56.15
CA GLU A 177 26.23 8.39 -56.14
C GLU A 177 26.15 7.44 -57.32
N LYS A 178 24.96 6.92 -57.65
CA LYS A 178 24.76 6.09 -58.84
C LYS A 178 25.18 6.82 -60.11
N ARG A 179 24.79 8.10 -60.26
CA ARG A 179 25.19 8.92 -61.42
C ARG A 179 26.71 9.12 -61.47
N LYS A 180 27.36 9.42 -60.34
CA LYS A 180 28.82 9.57 -60.25
C LYS A 180 29.56 8.27 -60.60
N LEU A 181 29.04 7.12 -60.17
CA LEU A 181 29.57 5.80 -60.50
C LEU A 181 29.41 5.49 -61.99
N GLU A 182 28.25 5.80 -62.58
CA GLU A 182 28.02 5.64 -64.04
C GLU A 182 28.96 6.54 -64.86
N ASP A 183 29.11 7.82 -64.48
CA ASP A 183 30.04 8.75 -65.13
C ASP A 183 31.50 8.27 -65.03
N SER A 184 31.90 7.76 -63.85
CA SER A 184 33.25 7.21 -63.63
C SER A 184 33.48 5.94 -64.43
N ARG A 185 32.48 5.04 -64.49
CA ARG A 185 32.53 3.82 -65.29
C ARG A 185 32.70 4.14 -66.77
N LYS A 186 31.96 5.13 -67.28
CA LYS A 186 32.06 5.57 -68.67
C LYS A 186 33.45 6.13 -68.99
N ARG A 187 34.02 6.97 -68.10
CA ARG A 187 35.40 7.47 -68.26
C ARG A 187 36.42 6.33 -68.27
N LEU A 188 36.30 5.36 -67.37
CA LEU A 188 37.15 4.17 -67.34
C LEU A 188 37.03 3.32 -68.60
N GLU A 189 35.82 3.16 -69.15
CA GLU A 189 35.59 2.49 -70.43
C GLU A 189 36.25 3.26 -71.58
N GLU A 190 36.11 4.59 -71.63
CA GLU A 190 36.78 5.45 -72.61
C GLU A 190 38.31 5.35 -72.52
N ASP A 191 38.88 5.45 -71.32
CA ASP A 191 40.32 5.29 -71.05
C ASP A 191 40.82 3.89 -71.43
N PHE A 192 40.04 2.84 -71.15
CA PHE A 192 40.38 1.46 -71.53
C PHE A 192 40.39 1.27 -73.05
N VAL A 193 39.42 1.85 -73.76
CA VAL A 193 39.38 1.84 -75.23
C VAL A 193 40.59 2.59 -75.79
N GLU A 194 40.92 3.76 -75.24
CA GLU A 194 42.07 4.55 -75.68
C GLU A 194 43.40 3.81 -75.41
N PHE A 195 43.56 3.25 -74.21
CA PHE A 195 44.72 2.44 -73.85
C PHE A 195 44.87 1.22 -74.77
N SER A 196 43.76 0.52 -75.04
CA SER A 196 43.74 -0.61 -75.98
C SER A 196 44.17 -0.17 -77.37
N ARG A 197 43.65 0.96 -77.87
CA ARG A 197 44.04 1.54 -79.17
C ARG A 197 45.54 1.87 -79.23
N ARG A 198 46.09 2.50 -78.18
CA ARG A 198 47.53 2.80 -78.08
C ARG A 198 48.37 1.51 -78.03
N LYS A 199 47.93 0.49 -77.29
CA LYS A 199 48.58 -0.83 -77.25
C LYS A 199 48.63 -1.48 -78.64
N THR A 200 47.55 -1.44 -79.41
CA THR A 200 47.54 -1.98 -80.79
C THR A 200 48.50 -1.21 -81.70
N GLN A 201 48.59 0.13 -81.57
CA GLN A 201 49.50 0.97 -82.36
C GLN A 201 51.00 0.73 -82.04
N ILE A 202 51.32 0.47 -80.77
CA ILE A 202 52.69 0.14 -80.34
C ILE A 202 53.06 -1.28 -80.79
N SER A 203 52.13 -2.23 -80.67
CA SER A 203 52.30 -3.61 -81.15
C SER A 203 52.53 -3.68 -82.67
N THR A 204 51.88 -2.83 -83.47
CA THR A 204 52.10 -2.76 -84.92
C THR A 204 53.40 -2.06 -85.28
N SER A 205 53.88 -1.09 -84.47
CA SER A 205 55.20 -0.44 -84.67
C SER A 205 56.38 -1.33 -84.28
N HIS A 206 56.24 -2.22 -83.29
CA HIS A 206 57.31 -3.18 -82.94
C HIS A 206 57.46 -4.30 -83.99
N HIS A 207 56.47 -4.55 -84.84
CA HIS A 207 56.57 -5.58 -85.89
C HIS A 207 57.29 -5.11 -87.16
N THR A 208 57.61 -3.81 -87.31
CA THR A 208 58.26 -3.24 -88.51
C THR A 208 59.75 -2.93 -88.32
N LEU A 209 60.35 -3.21 -87.16
CA LEU A 209 61.76 -2.91 -86.87
C LEU A 209 62.57 -4.13 -86.42
N THR A 210 62.71 -5.14 -87.29
CA THR A 210 63.89 -6.04 -87.26
C THR A 210 64.43 -6.28 -88.68
N LEU A 211 65.40 -5.44 -89.04
CA LEU A 211 66.59 -5.60 -89.91
C LEU A 211 66.48 -6.48 -91.18
N GLY A 212 66.87 -6.03 -92.38
CA GLY A 212 68.05 -5.20 -92.66
C GLY A 212 69.24 -6.06 -93.15
N LYS A 213 69.23 -6.37 -94.46
CA LYS A 213 70.33 -6.71 -95.38
C LYS A 213 71.73 -7.02 -94.80
N ASN A 214 72.31 -8.13 -95.27
CA ASN A 214 73.75 -8.21 -95.58
C ASN A 214 74.01 -8.91 -96.93
N LYS A 215 75.08 -8.45 -97.60
CA LYS A 215 75.45 -8.53 -99.03
C LYS A 215 76.49 -9.63 -99.32
N LYS A 216 76.48 -10.13 -100.58
CA LYS A 216 77.59 -10.67 -101.42
C LYS A 216 78.27 -11.96 -100.89
N LYS A 217 78.46 -13.00 -101.70
CA LYS A 217 79.18 -13.06 -102.98
C LYS A 217 78.75 -14.31 -103.76
#